data_AF-A0A7J8LVD8-F1
#
_entry.id   AF-A0A7J8LVD8-F1
#
_cell.length_a   1.000
_cell.length_b   1.000
_cell.length_c   1.000
_cell.angle_alpha   90.00
_cell.angle_beta   90.00
_cell.angle_gamma   90.00
#
_symmetry.space_group_name_H-M   'P 1'
#
loop_
_entity.id
_entity.type
_entity.pdbx_description
1 polymer ?
#
loop_
_entity_poly.entity_id
_entity_poly.type
_entity_poly.pdbx_seq_one_letter_code
_entity_poly.pdbx_strand_id
1 'polypeptide(L)'
;MGILCKVVDMLLLVAFMAMLVAGPLIDAQLVLPEATFPEVLVRLKQQYAEEYQDYLMVEKPHFFVALVWLELIFQWPLVLLNIYGILASKHWFHTTCLI
;
A
#
# COMPACT_ATOMS: atom_id res chain seq x y z
N MET A 1 -24.88 5.78 12.26
CA MET A 1 -23.94 6.49 11.36
C MET A 1 -24.73 7.05 10.20
N GLY A 2 -24.52 8.33 9.87
CA GLY A 2 -25.16 8.95 8.70
C GLY A 2 -24.71 8.31 7.39
N ILE A 3 -25.48 8.52 6.31
CA ILE A 3 -25.18 7.97 4.97
C ILE A 3 -23.77 8.39 4.51
N LEU A 4 -23.37 9.64 4.81
CA LEU A 4 -22.06 10.17 4.47
C LEU A 4 -20.91 9.37 5.11
N CYS A 5 -21.02 8.98 6.38
CA CYS A 5 -20.01 8.17 7.06
C CYS A 5 -19.84 6.81 6.39
N LYS A 6 -20.95 6.15 6.01
CA LYS A 6 -20.88 4.85 5.33
C LYS A 6 -20.19 4.91 3.97
N VAL A 7 -20.38 6.02 3.23
CA VAL A 7 -19.69 6.24 1.94
C VAL A 7 -18.20 6.43 2.17
N VAL A 8 -17.81 7.20 3.19
CA VAL A 8 -16.41 7.38 3.56
C VAL A 8 -15.77 6.05 3.98
N ASP A 9 -16.44 5.27 4.83
CA ASP A 9 -15.93 3.96 5.26
C ASP A 9 -15.73 3.01 4.07
N MET A 10 -16.65 3.04 3.09
CA MET A 10 -16.51 2.24 1.86
C MET A 10 -15.31 2.70 1.02
N LEU A 11 -15.13 4.01 0.84
CA LEU A 11 -14.00 4.55 0.10
C LEU A 11 -12.67 4.18 0.76
N LEU A 12 -12.61 4.28 2.09
CA LEU A 12 -11.44 3.87 2.88
C LEU A 12 -11.16 2.38 2.73
N LEU A 13 -12.20 1.54 2.77
CA LEU A 13 -12.03 0.10 2.56
C LEU A 13 -11.44 -0.21 1.18
N VAL A 14 -11.90 0.46 0.12
CA VAL A 14 -11.34 0.30 -1.23
C VAL A 14 -9.88 0.75 -1.27
N ALA A 15 -9.56 1.89 -0.66
CA ALA A 15 -8.18 2.39 -0.60
C ALA A 15 -7.26 1.42 0.16
N PHE A 16 -7.69 0.91 1.31
CA PHE A 16 -6.92 -0.06 2.07
C PHE A 16 -6.74 -1.39 1.35
N MET A 17 -7.76 -1.87 0.64
CA MET A 17 -7.63 -3.07 -0.19
C MET A 17 -6.61 -2.86 -1.32
N ALA A 18 -6.60 -1.68 -1.95
CA ALA A 18 -5.60 -1.35 -2.95
C ALA A 18 -4.18 -1.33 -2.35
N MET A 19 -3.99 -0.67 -1.21
CA MET A 19 -2.70 -0.64 -0.49
C MET A 19 -2.25 -2.03 -0.03
N LEU A 20 -3.18 -2.86 0.43
CA LEU A 20 -2.91 -4.23 0.87
C LEU A 20 -2.26 -5.07 -0.24
N VAL A 21 -2.72 -4.87 -1.48
CA VAL A 21 -2.21 -5.57 -2.66
C VAL A 21 -0.97 -4.88 -3.21
N ALA A 22 -0.99 -3.55 -3.35
CA ALA A 22 0.11 -2.78 -3.93
C ALA A 22 1.40 -2.87 -3.12
N GLY A 23 1.33 -2.77 -1.78
CA GLY A 23 2.50 -2.85 -0.90
C GLY A 23 3.41 -4.05 -1.19
N PRO A 24 2.91 -5.30 -1.09
CA PRO A 24 3.72 -6.48 -1.30
C PRO A 24 3.97 -6.76 -2.79
N LEU A 25 3.07 -6.39 -3.70
CA LEU A 25 3.25 -6.73 -5.12
C LEU A 25 4.13 -5.73 -5.86
N ILE A 26 4.16 -4.47 -5.48
CA ILE A 26 4.86 -3.39 -6.19
C ILE A 26 5.94 -2.79 -5.30
N ASP A 27 5.58 -2.27 -4.12
CA ASP A 27 6.51 -1.50 -3.29
C ASP A 27 7.62 -2.38 -2.71
N ALA A 28 7.29 -3.62 -2.32
CA ALA A 28 8.27 -4.59 -1.86
C ALA A 28 9.36 -4.90 -2.90
N GLN A 29 9.11 -4.73 -4.21
CA GLN A 29 10.13 -4.88 -5.25
C GLN A 29 11.23 -3.80 -5.22
N LEU A 30 11.01 -2.71 -4.48
CA LEU A 30 11.99 -1.64 -4.30
C LEU A 30 13.02 -1.96 -3.21
N VAL A 31 12.65 -2.82 -2.26
CA VAL A 31 13.49 -3.18 -1.11
C VAL A 31 13.99 -4.63 -1.14
N LEU A 32 13.25 -5.53 -1.80
CA LEU A 32 13.60 -6.94 -1.93
C LEU A 32 14.18 -7.26 -3.32
N PRO A 33 14.98 -8.34 -3.44
CA PRO A 33 15.48 -8.77 -4.74
C PRO A 33 14.36 -9.13 -5.71
N GLU A 34 14.46 -8.65 -6.96
CA GLU A 34 13.45 -8.87 -8.02
C GLU A 34 13.22 -10.36 -8.31
N ALA A 35 14.21 -11.22 -8.06
CA ALA A 35 14.10 -12.68 -8.19
C ALA A 35 13.07 -13.33 -7.23
N THR A 36 12.62 -12.60 -6.21
CA THR A 36 11.59 -13.07 -5.27
C THR A 36 10.18 -12.93 -5.85
N PHE A 37 10.03 -12.18 -6.94
CA PHE A 37 8.74 -11.84 -7.53
C PHE A 37 8.53 -12.51 -8.89
N PRO A 38 7.28 -12.84 -9.25
CA PRO A 38 6.93 -13.27 -10.60
C PRO A 38 7.37 -12.26 -11.66
N GLU A 39 7.92 -12.74 -12.77
CA GLU A 39 8.40 -11.90 -13.88
C GLU A 39 7.34 -10.92 -14.40
N VAL A 40 6.06 -11.31 -14.39
CA VAL A 40 4.94 -10.45 -14.81
C VAL A 40 4.87 -9.17 -13.98
N LEU A 41 5.07 -9.25 -12.66
CA LEU A 41 5.01 -8.10 -11.77
C LEU A 41 6.24 -7.20 -11.90
N VAL A 42 7.41 -7.80 -12.08
CA VAL A 42 8.66 -7.06 -12.33
C VAL A 42 8.55 -6.29 -13.63
N ARG A 43 8.07 -6.95 -14.69
CA ARG A 43 7.90 -6.34 -16.01
C ARG A 43 6.87 -5.22 -15.98
N LEU A 44 5.74 -5.40 -15.28
CA LEU A 44 4.73 -4.35 -15.12
C LEU A 44 5.31 -3.10 -14.43
N LYS A 45 6.09 -3.30 -13.36
CA LYS A 45 6.77 -2.21 -12.64
C LYS A 45 7.82 -1.50 -13.49
N GLN A 46 8.60 -2.25 -14.26
CA GLN A 46 9.59 -1.67 -15.18
C GLN A 46 8.92 -0.88 -16.31
N GLN A 47 7.89 -1.42 -16.94
CA GLN A 47 7.11 -0.72 -17.97
C GLN A 47 6.53 0.60 -17.44
N TYR A 48 5.96 0.59 -16.24
CA TYR A 48 5.48 1.82 -15.59
C TYR A 48 6.62 2.83 -15.37
N ALA A 49 7.74 2.37 -14.81
CA ALA A 49 8.89 3.24 -14.51
C ALA A 49 9.46 3.88 -15.78
N GLU A 50 9.54 3.14 -16.88
CA GLU A 50 10.02 3.61 -18.18
C GLU A 50 9.03 4.53 -18.88
N GLU A 51 7.74 4.17 -18.92
CA GLU A 51 6.70 4.96 -19.60
C GLU A 51 6.54 6.35 -18.95
N TYR A 52 6.49 6.39 -17.62
CA TYR A 52 6.25 7.62 -16.87
C TYR A 52 7.53 8.32 -16.42
N GLN A 53 8.70 7.73 -16.71
CA GLN A 53 10.00 8.22 -16.24
C GLN A 53 9.98 8.53 -14.74
N ASP A 54 9.34 7.63 -13.96
CA ASP A 54 9.18 7.82 -12.53
C ASP A 54 10.53 7.67 -11.85
N TYR A 55 11.11 8.82 -11.50
CA TYR A 55 12.39 8.94 -10.82
C TYR A 55 12.52 8.01 -9.60
N LEU A 56 11.46 7.89 -8.79
CA LEU A 56 11.49 7.10 -7.57
C LEU A 56 11.57 5.60 -7.87
N MET A 57 10.97 5.17 -8.98
CA MET A 57 10.92 3.79 -9.42
C MET A 57 12.13 3.39 -10.28
N VAL A 58 12.69 4.34 -11.04
CA VAL A 58 13.85 4.13 -11.92
C VAL A 58 15.15 4.17 -11.12
N GLU A 59 15.41 5.25 -10.39
CA GLU A 59 16.69 5.42 -9.68
C GLU A 59 16.71 4.76 -8.30
N LYS A 60 15.53 4.48 -7.72
CA LYS A 60 15.38 3.89 -6.38
C LYS A 60 16.27 4.60 -5.34
N PRO A 61 16.14 5.93 -5.14
CA PRO A 61 17.02 6.67 -4.25
C PRO A 61 16.91 6.16 -2.80
N HIS A 62 18.01 6.15 -2.06
CA HIS A 62 18.08 5.50 -0.75
C HIS A 62 17.06 6.02 0.28
N PHE A 63 16.72 7.31 0.25
CA PHE A 63 15.71 7.85 1.15
C PHE A 63 14.32 7.25 0.88
N PHE A 64 14.00 7.03 -0.40
CA PHE A 64 12.71 6.47 -0.81
C PHE A 64 12.63 4.98 -0.44
N VAL A 65 13.71 4.23 -0.69
CA VAL A 65 13.83 2.84 -0.25
C VAL A 65 13.65 2.71 1.27
N ALA A 66 14.17 3.66 2.05
CA ALA A 66 13.96 3.69 3.50
C ALA A 66 12.49 3.99 3.89
N LEU A 67 11.80 4.87 3.15
CA LEU A 67 10.36 5.11 3.36
C LEU A 67 9.53 3.87 3.02
N VAL A 68 9.86 3.16 1.94
CA VAL A 68 9.19 1.91 1.57
C VAL A 68 9.39 0.83 2.64
N TRP A 69 10.58 0.75 3.25
CA TRP A 69 10.77 -0.12 4.41
C TRP A 69 9.84 0.23 5.58
N LEU A 70 9.71 1.53 5.89
CA LEU A 70 8.79 1.99 6.94
C LEU A 70 7.34 1.64 6.59
N GLU A 71 6.94 1.85 5.35
CA GLU A 71 5.62 1.49 4.84
C GLU A 71 5.35 -0.01 5.02
N LEU A 72 6.26 -0.87 4.58
CA LEU A 72 6.06 -2.32 4.64
C LEU A 72 6.06 -2.87 6.07
N ILE A 73 6.87 -2.30 6.97
CA ILE A 73 6.98 -2.76 8.36
C ILE A 73 5.84 -2.24 9.23
N PHE A 74 5.41 -0.99 9.03
CA PHE A 74 4.44 -0.33 9.94
C PHE A 74 3.09 -0.10 9.28
N GLN A 75 3.08 0.52 8.10
CA GLN A 75 1.84 0.90 7.44
C GLN A 75 1.10 -0.32 6.90
N TRP A 76 1.79 -1.28 6.27
CA TRP A 76 1.15 -2.45 5.69
C TRP A 76 0.43 -3.35 6.72
N PRO A 77 1.04 -3.70 7.87
CA PRO A 77 0.30 -4.39 8.93
C PRO A 77 -0.86 -3.56 9.49
N LEU A 78 -0.71 -2.24 9.57
CA LEU A 78 -1.77 -1.35 10.02
C LEU A 78 -2.96 -1.32 9.02
N VAL A 79 -2.68 -1.37 7.72
CA VAL A 79 -3.70 -1.48 6.65
C VAL A 79 -4.52 -2.77 6.82
N LEU A 80 -3.85 -3.90 7.06
CA LEU A 80 -4.53 -5.16 7.37
C LEU A 80 -5.44 -5.05 8.60
N LEU A 81 -4.95 -4.44 9.67
CA LEU A 81 -5.73 -4.19 10.88
C LEU A 81 -6.91 -3.25 10.59
N ASN A 82 -6.73 -2.19 9.81
CA ASN A 82 -7.79 -1.26 9.45
C ASN A 82 -8.90 -1.92 8.63
N ILE A 83 -8.56 -2.79 7.66
CA ILE A 83 -9.55 -3.59 6.91
C ILE A 83 -10.38 -4.45 7.87
N TYR A 84 -9.72 -5.15 8.80
CA TYR A 84 -10.43 -5.91 9.82
C TYR A 84 -11.29 -5.02 10.73
N GLY A 85 -10.76 -3.86 11.12
CA GLY A 85 -11.45 -2.88 11.96
C GLY A 85 -12.75 -2.38 11.34
N ILE A 86 -12.73 -2.06 10.04
CA ILE A 86 -13.93 -1.65 9.27
C ILE A 86 -14.92 -2.82 9.20
N LEU A 87 -14.48 -3.99 8.74
CA LEU A 87 -15.36 -5.14 8.50
C LEU A 87 -15.99 -5.69 9.78
N ALA A 88 -15.24 -5.69 10.89
CA ALA A 88 -15.71 -6.14 12.19
C ALA A 88 -16.26 -5.00 13.08
N SER A 89 -16.41 -3.80 12.50
CA SER A 89 -16.96 -2.60 13.16
C SER A 89 -16.33 -2.32 14.54
N LYS A 90 -14.99 -2.34 14.60
CA LYS A 90 -14.23 -2.16 15.84
C LYS A 90 -14.05 -0.67 16.15
N HIS A 91 -14.24 -0.30 17.43
CA HIS A 91 -14.16 1.09 17.89
C HIS A 91 -12.79 1.76 17.70
N TRP A 92 -11.69 0.99 17.73
CA TRP A 92 -10.34 1.52 17.55
C TRP A 92 -10.01 1.90 16.10
N PHE A 93 -10.87 1.53 15.13
CA PHE A 93 -10.65 1.83 13.71
C PHE A 93 -10.46 3.33 13.46
N HIS A 94 -11.27 4.18 14.10
CA HIS A 94 -11.15 5.64 13.96
C HIS A 94 -9.76 6.15 14.38
N THR A 95 -9.24 5.62 15.49
CA THR A 95 -7.91 5.99 16.00
C THR A 95 -6.79 5.57 15.06
N THR A 96 -6.85 4.35 14.51
CA THR A 96 -5.82 3.81 13.61
C THR A 96 -5.90 4.36 12.20
N CYS A 97 -7.07 4.86 11.80
CA CYS A 97 -7.28 5.55 10.52
C CYS A 97 -7.00 7.07 10.61
N LEU A 98 -6.68 7.58 11.81
CA LEU A 98 -6.48 9.00 12.11
C LEU A 98 -7.68 9.89 11.71
N ILE A 99 -8.90 9.36 11.86
CA ILE A 99 -10.19 10.04 11.61
C ILE A 99 -10.88 10.30 12.94
#